data_AF-A0A644UEZ3-F1
#
_entry.id   AF-A0A644UEZ3-F1
#
_cell.length_a   1.000
_cell.length_b   1.000
_cell.length_c   1.000
_cell.angle_alpha   90.00
_cell.angle_beta   90.00
_cell.angle_gamma   90.00
#
_symmetry.space_group_name_H-M   'P 1'
#
loop_
_entity.id
_entity.type
_entity.pdbx_description
1 polymer ?
#
loop_
_entity_poly.entity_id
_entity_poly.type
_entity_poly.pdbx_seq_one_letter_code
_entity_poly.pdbx_strand_id
1 'polypeptide(L)'
;MKIKSLIAVLAILFSVNLFAVPADKKPITIKQPNGKTLTFILQGDERINWATTLDEYSLLTNKNGNWVYAVLDKNGDMIPSDVLACNKEERSKDELLFLENVKPNLFFSKKQIDIRLNREKQEFDNQAKKAIQPEKDKKKKCCSWFRKKSKEVDSK
;
A
#
# COMPACT_ATOMS: atom_id res chain seq x y z
N MET A 1 -1.04 16.84 41.69
CA MET A 1 -1.72 16.59 40.39
C MET A 1 -2.28 15.18 40.42
N LYS A 2 -3.55 14.98 40.04
CA LYS A 2 -4.15 13.62 40.05
C LYS A 2 -3.41 12.75 39.04
N ILE A 3 -3.17 11.47 39.35
CA ILE A 3 -2.46 10.51 38.48
C ILE A 3 -3.03 10.48 37.05
N LYS A 4 -4.34 10.72 36.92
CA LYS A 4 -5.06 10.84 35.65
C LYS A 4 -4.60 12.02 34.78
N SER A 5 -4.26 13.16 35.39
CA SER A 5 -3.68 14.31 34.68
C SER A 5 -2.23 14.05 34.26
N LEU A 6 -1.46 13.30 35.05
CA LEU A 6 -0.08 12.97 34.71
C LEU A 6 0.01 12.04 33.49
N ILE A 7 -0.88 11.03 33.43
CA ILE A 7 -0.99 10.12 32.28
C ILE A 7 -1.42 10.88 31.02
N ALA A 8 -2.35 11.82 31.13
CA ALA A 8 -2.80 12.63 30.00
C ALA A 8 -1.68 13.52 29.42
N VAL A 9 -0.87 14.13 30.28
CA VAL A 9 0.29 14.93 29.84
C VAL A 9 1.35 14.07 29.18
N LEU A 10 1.63 12.87 29.71
CA LEU A 10 2.59 11.94 29.12
C LEU A 10 2.14 11.46 27.73
N ALA A 11 0.85 11.17 27.54
CA ALA A 11 0.31 10.75 26.24
C ALA A 11 0.43 11.82 25.14
N ILE A 12 0.31 13.10 25.50
CA ILE A 12 0.48 14.22 24.57
C ILE A 12 1.96 14.39 24.16
N LEU A 13 2.91 14.10 25.06
CA LEU A 13 4.34 14.17 24.77
C LEU A 13 4.84 13.05 23.83
N PHE A 14 4.08 11.95 23.69
CA PHE A 14 4.44 10.80 22.84
C PHE A 14 3.72 10.76 21.48
N SER A 15 3.02 11.83 21.07
CA SER A 15 2.43 11.89 19.73
C SER A 15 3.52 12.08 18.67
N VAL A 16 4.08 10.96 18.20
CA VAL A 16 5.00 10.93 17.06
C VAL A 16 4.22 11.07 15.75
N ASN A 17 4.71 11.90 14.84
CA ASN A 17 4.16 12.01 13.49
C ASN A 17 4.78 10.89 12.63
N LEU A 18 3.95 9.96 12.14
CA LEU A 18 4.36 8.95 11.15
C LEU A 18 4.28 9.58 9.76
N PHE A 19 5.43 9.96 9.20
CA PHE A 19 5.52 10.40 7.81
C PHE A 19 5.67 9.17 6.89
N ALA A 20 5.09 9.26 5.69
CA ALA A 20 5.28 8.25 4.64
C ALA A 20 6.78 8.15 4.28
N VAL A 21 7.29 6.92 4.18
CA VAL A 21 8.70 6.66 3.89
C VAL A 21 8.84 6.40 2.39
N PRO A 22 9.57 7.25 1.64
CA PRO A 22 9.76 7.00 0.22
C PRO A 22 10.59 5.74 -0.03
N ALA A 23 10.41 5.13 -1.19
CA ALA A 23 11.18 3.99 -1.64
C ALA A 23 12.69 4.32 -1.72
N ASP A 24 13.52 3.34 -1.39
CA ASP A 24 14.98 3.44 -1.54
C ASP A 24 15.33 3.54 -3.03
N LYS A 25 15.99 4.63 -3.43
CA LYS A 25 16.34 4.94 -4.83
C LYS A 25 17.63 4.26 -5.31
N LYS A 26 18.13 3.26 -4.58
CA LYS A 26 19.27 2.47 -5.05
C LYS A 26 18.89 1.59 -6.24
N PRO A 27 19.74 1.51 -7.28
CA PRO A 27 19.56 0.53 -8.35
C PRO A 27 19.56 -0.90 -7.82
N ILE A 28 18.59 -1.68 -8.26
CA ILE A 28 18.44 -3.11 -7.97
C ILE A 28 18.61 -3.87 -9.27
N THR A 29 19.49 -4.87 -9.27
CA THR A 29 19.72 -5.74 -10.42
C THR A 29 19.18 -7.14 -10.14
N ILE A 30 18.37 -7.65 -11.07
CA ILE A 30 17.79 -8.99 -11.02
C ILE A 30 17.94 -9.71 -12.36
N LYS A 31 17.80 -11.04 -12.33
CA LYS A 31 17.70 -11.87 -13.52
C LYS A 31 16.23 -12.20 -13.80
N GLN A 32 15.75 -11.89 -14.99
CA GLN A 32 14.39 -12.19 -15.44
C GLN A 32 14.23 -13.66 -15.83
N PRO A 33 12.99 -14.19 -15.92
CA PRO A 33 12.74 -15.58 -16.33
C PRO A 33 13.28 -15.94 -17.72
N ASN A 34 13.39 -14.96 -18.61
CA ASN A 34 13.99 -15.13 -19.95
C ASN A 34 15.53 -15.16 -19.92
N GLY A 35 16.15 -15.09 -18.74
CA GLY A 35 17.59 -15.11 -18.55
C GLY A 35 18.28 -13.75 -18.70
N LYS A 36 17.59 -12.71 -19.18
CA LYS A 36 18.14 -11.36 -19.33
C LYS A 36 18.27 -10.64 -17.98
N THR A 37 19.17 -9.67 -17.93
CA THR A 37 19.35 -8.84 -16.73
C THR A 37 18.45 -7.60 -16.79
N LEU A 38 17.89 -7.23 -15.64
CA LEU A 38 17.18 -5.97 -15.46
C LEU A 38 17.73 -5.23 -14.24
N THR A 39 18.15 -3.99 -14.46
CA THR A 39 18.52 -3.03 -13.42
C THR A 39 17.49 -1.91 -13.40
N PHE A 40 16.87 -1.69 -12.23
CA PHE A 40 15.80 -0.71 -12.06
C PHE A 40 15.89 0.00 -10.71
N ILE A 41 15.18 1.11 -10.57
CA ILE A 41 15.07 1.88 -9.34
C ILE A 41 13.62 1.84 -8.87
N LEU A 42 13.39 1.50 -7.61
CA LEU A 42 12.05 1.57 -7.00
C LEU A 42 11.63 3.02 -6.80
N GLN A 43 10.36 3.29 -7.03
CA GLN A 43 9.76 4.61 -6.89
C GLN A 43 8.53 4.55 -5.99
N GLY A 44 8.18 5.70 -5.42
CA GLY A 44 6.95 5.87 -4.66
C GLY A 44 7.09 5.52 -3.18
N ASP A 45 6.04 4.97 -2.58
CA ASP A 45 5.93 4.62 -1.16
C ASP A 45 5.10 3.33 -0.96
N GLU A 46 4.75 3.00 0.29
CA GLU A 46 3.96 1.81 0.63
C GLU A 46 2.56 1.78 -0.02
N ARG A 47 2.04 2.92 -0.46
CA ARG A 47 0.69 3.05 -1.02
C ARG A 47 0.73 3.09 -2.54
N ILE A 48 1.66 3.87 -3.09
CA ILE A 48 1.82 4.08 -4.52
C ILE A 48 3.26 3.76 -4.88
N ASN A 49 3.50 2.61 -5.51
CA ASN A 49 4.83 2.23 -5.95
C ASN A 49 4.85 1.69 -7.38
N TRP A 50 6.01 1.84 -8.00
CA TRP A 50 6.37 1.28 -9.29
C TRP A 50 7.90 1.21 -9.35
N ALA A 51 8.46 0.77 -10.47
CA ALA A 51 9.89 0.85 -10.72
C ALA A 51 10.17 1.59 -12.02
N THR A 52 11.40 2.05 -12.18
CA THR A 52 11.85 2.66 -13.44
C THR A 52 13.15 2.02 -13.89
N THR A 53 13.29 1.71 -15.17
CA THR A 53 14.60 1.33 -15.74
C THR A 53 15.58 2.50 -15.64
N LEU A 54 16.87 2.23 -15.83
CA LEU A 54 17.89 3.30 -15.86
C LEU A 54 17.72 4.27 -17.03
N ASP A 55 16.97 3.87 -18.06
CA ASP A 55 16.58 4.70 -19.19
C ASP A 55 15.10 5.10 -19.17
N GLU A 56 14.56 5.28 -17.97
CA GLU A 56 13.32 6.02 -17.70
C GLU A 56 11.99 5.33 -18.09
N TYR A 57 11.99 4.06 -18.44
CA TYR A 57 10.73 3.33 -18.66
C TYR A 57 10.13 2.88 -17.33
N SER A 58 8.86 3.21 -17.12
CA SER A 58 8.10 2.76 -15.95
C SER A 58 7.79 1.27 -16.04
N LEU A 59 7.86 0.59 -14.90
CA LEU A 59 7.73 -0.85 -14.75
C LEU A 59 6.69 -1.18 -13.70
N LEU A 60 5.97 -2.28 -13.93
CA LEU A 60 5.04 -2.88 -12.99
C LEU A 60 5.31 -4.38 -12.89
N THR A 61 4.81 -5.00 -11.81
CA THR A 61 4.79 -6.45 -11.70
C THR A 61 3.52 -7.00 -12.32
N ASN A 62 3.66 -8.03 -13.15
CA ASN A 62 2.52 -8.78 -13.65
C ASN A 62 2.03 -9.80 -12.61
N LYS A 63 0.98 -10.58 -12.95
CA LYS A 63 0.41 -11.59 -12.05
C LYS A 63 1.38 -12.69 -11.63
N ASN A 64 2.44 -12.91 -12.40
CA ASN A 64 3.47 -13.91 -12.12
C ASN A 64 4.63 -13.32 -11.29
N GLY A 65 4.57 -12.03 -10.91
CA GLY A 65 5.64 -11.35 -10.19
C GLY A 65 6.80 -10.89 -11.06
N ASN A 66 6.68 -10.97 -12.39
CA ASN A 66 7.74 -10.54 -13.30
C ASN A 66 7.66 -9.03 -13.55
N TRP A 67 8.82 -8.39 -13.72
CA TRP A 67 8.88 -6.97 -14.08
C TRP A 67 8.68 -6.79 -15.58
N VAL A 68 7.66 -6.04 -15.92
CA VAL A 68 7.24 -5.75 -17.29
C VAL A 68 7.12 -4.25 -17.48
N TYR A 69 7.20 -3.80 -18.73
CA TYR A 69 6.95 -2.41 -19.06
C TYR A 69 5.51 -2.01 -18.70
N ALA A 70 5.35 -0.80 -18.17
CA ALA A 70 4.05 -0.20 -17.98
C ALA A 70 3.57 0.44 -19.29
N VAL A 71 2.26 0.40 -19.51
CA VAL A 71 1.57 1.09 -20.61
C VAL A 71 0.34 1.80 -20.08
N LEU A 72 -0.21 2.73 -20.88
CA LEU A 72 -1.48 3.37 -20.58
C LEU A 72 -2.61 2.61 -21.25
N ASP A 73 -3.68 2.34 -20.49
CA ASP A 73 -4.93 1.86 -21.07
C ASP A 73 -5.73 2.99 -21.74
N LYS A 74 -6.89 2.66 -22.31
CA LYS A 74 -7.79 3.63 -22.94
C LYS A 74 -8.29 4.75 -22.01
N ASN A 75 -8.21 4.55 -20.69
CA ASN A 75 -8.62 5.52 -19.67
C ASN A 75 -7.43 6.34 -19.16
N GLY A 76 -6.22 6.10 -19.66
CA GLY A 76 -4.99 6.70 -19.15
C GLY A 76 -4.52 6.08 -17.83
N ASP A 77 -5.04 4.91 -17.45
CA ASP A 77 -4.59 4.16 -16.28
C ASP A 77 -3.28 3.42 -16.62
N MET A 78 -2.28 3.54 -15.75
CA MET A 78 -1.01 2.82 -15.90
C MET A 78 -1.19 1.35 -15.51
N ILE A 79 -0.96 0.45 -16.46
CA ILE A 79 -1.17 -1.00 -16.34
C ILE A 79 0.07 -1.79 -16.79
N PRO A 80 0.28 -3.02 -16.27
CA PRO A 80 1.38 -3.87 -16.74
C PRO A 80 1.12 -4.36 -18.17
N SER A 81 2.16 -4.37 -19.01
CA SER A 81 2.14 -5.05 -20.31
C SER A 81 2.53 -6.53 -20.19
N ASP A 82 2.57 -7.23 -21.31
CA ASP A 82 3.05 -8.62 -21.39
C ASP A 82 4.55 -8.72 -21.74
N VAL A 83 5.24 -7.59 -21.93
CA VAL A 83 6.65 -7.55 -22.35
C VAL A 83 7.56 -7.47 -21.14
N LEU A 84 8.37 -8.52 -20.93
CA LEU A 84 9.43 -8.53 -19.92
C LEU A 84 10.45 -7.42 -20.19
N ALA A 85 10.74 -6.62 -19.16
CA ALA A 85 11.74 -5.57 -19.27
C ALA A 85 13.15 -6.12 -19.07
N CYS A 86 14.09 -5.63 -19.87
CA CYS A 86 15.52 -5.86 -19.63
C CYS A 86 16.35 -4.58 -19.78
N ASN A 87 17.63 -4.69 -19.45
CA ASN A 87 18.61 -3.64 -19.65
C ASN A 87 18.68 -3.24 -21.13
N LYS A 88 18.92 -1.95 -21.38
CA LYS A 88 18.95 -1.36 -22.73
C LYS A 88 19.82 -2.15 -23.72
N GLU A 89 20.97 -2.65 -23.26
CA GLU A 89 21.93 -3.39 -24.07
C GLU A 89 21.50 -4.83 -24.40
N GLU A 90 20.52 -5.39 -23.67
CA GLU A 90 20.03 -6.77 -23.85
C GLU A 90 18.68 -6.84 -24.59
N ARG A 91 18.14 -5.70 -25.05
CA ARG A 91 16.81 -5.64 -25.69
C ARG A 91 16.79 -6.39 -27.01
N SER A 92 15.75 -7.19 -27.21
CA SER A 92 15.50 -7.83 -28.51
C SER A 92 14.88 -6.83 -29.49
N LYS A 93 14.88 -7.17 -30.78
CA LYS A 93 14.22 -6.36 -31.81
C LYS A 93 12.73 -6.16 -31.51
N ASP A 94 12.04 -7.21 -31.08
CA ASP A 94 10.61 -7.15 -30.73
C ASP A 94 10.35 -6.23 -29.53
N GLU A 95 11.26 -6.23 -28.55
CA GLU A 95 11.19 -5.34 -27.39
C GLU A 95 11.41 -3.88 -27.80
N LEU A 96 12.37 -3.61 -28.69
CA LEU A 96 12.59 -2.26 -29.22
C LEU A 96 11.38 -1.75 -30.03
N LEU A 97 10.81 -2.57 -30.91
CA LEU A 97 9.59 -2.25 -31.67
C LEU A 97 8.40 -1.97 -30.74
N PHE A 98 8.28 -2.72 -29.65
CA PHE A 98 7.28 -2.45 -28.63
C PHE A 98 7.50 -1.07 -27.99
N LEU A 99 8.74 -0.74 -27.62
CA LEU A 99 9.08 0.52 -26.96
C LEU A 99 8.92 1.76 -27.84
N GLU A 100 8.94 1.63 -29.17
CA GLU A 100 8.62 2.74 -30.09
C GLU A 100 7.24 3.36 -29.80
N ASN A 101 6.31 2.56 -29.26
CA ASN A 101 4.94 2.97 -28.94
C ASN A 101 4.72 3.24 -27.44
N VAL A 102 5.75 3.11 -26.61
CA VAL A 102 5.67 3.29 -25.15
C VAL A 102 6.42 4.56 -24.76
N LYS A 103 5.71 5.49 -24.11
CA LYS A 103 6.34 6.71 -23.59
C LYS A 103 7.11 6.39 -22.29
N PRO A 104 8.31 6.95 -22.08
CA PRO A 104 8.99 6.88 -20.80
C PRO A 104 8.26 7.71 -19.73
N ASN A 105 8.65 7.53 -18.46
CA ASN A 105 8.15 8.28 -17.31
C ASN A 105 6.62 8.26 -17.13
N LEU A 106 5.99 7.12 -17.44
CA LEU A 106 4.56 6.94 -17.15
C LEU A 106 4.30 6.97 -15.64
N PHE A 107 3.14 7.51 -15.28
CA PHE A 107 2.68 7.56 -13.90
C PHE A 107 1.20 7.18 -13.82
N PHE A 108 0.78 6.75 -12.64
CA PHE A 108 -0.61 6.38 -12.40
C PHE A 108 -1.57 7.55 -12.62
N SER A 109 -2.77 7.24 -13.12
CA SER A 109 -3.82 8.24 -13.23
C SER A 109 -4.29 8.71 -11.85
N LYS A 110 -4.85 9.92 -11.78
CA LYS A 110 -5.47 10.44 -10.55
C LYS A 110 -6.50 9.46 -9.96
N LYS A 111 -7.31 8.86 -10.83
CA LYS A 111 -8.31 7.86 -10.44
C LYS A 111 -7.67 6.65 -9.75
N GLN A 112 -6.56 6.13 -10.28
CA GLN A 112 -5.84 5.01 -9.65
C GLN A 112 -5.27 5.37 -8.29
N ILE A 113 -4.71 6.58 -8.16
CA ILE A 113 -4.20 7.09 -6.88
C ILE A 113 -5.35 7.18 -5.86
N ASP A 114 -6.46 7.82 -6.23
CA ASP A 114 -7.61 8.02 -5.35
C ASP A 114 -8.20 6.67 -4.88
N ILE A 115 -8.27 5.68 -5.77
CA ILE A 115 -8.74 4.32 -5.42
C ILE A 115 -7.82 3.66 -4.39
N ARG A 116 -6.50 3.76 -4.55
CA ARG A 116 -5.54 3.15 -3.61
C ARG A 116 -5.61 3.81 -2.24
N LEU A 117 -5.62 5.15 -2.19
CA LEU A 117 -5.71 5.90 -0.92
C LEU A 117 -7.03 5.65 -0.19
N ASN A 118 -8.15 5.60 -0.93
CA ASN A 118 -9.46 5.34 -0.31
C ASN A 118 -9.60 3.90 0.20
N ARG A 119 -9.00 2.92 -0.49
CA ARG A 119 -9.00 1.53 -0.04
C ARG A 119 -8.30 1.39 1.31
N GLU A 120 -7.12 1.98 1.45
CA GLU A 120 -6.38 1.98 2.70
C GLU A 120 -7.18 2.62 3.86
N LYS A 121 -7.82 3.77 3.61
CA LYS A 121 -8.70 4.41 4.59
C LYS A 121 -9.86 3.49 5.01
N GLN A 122 -10.50 2.83 4.06
CA GLN A 122 -11.59 1.89 4.36
C GLN A 122 -11.09 0.68 5.16
N GLU A 123 -9.93 0.14 4.84
CA GLU A 123 -9.31 -0.97 5.57
C GLU A 123 -9.00 -0.57 7.01
N PHE A 124 -8.43 0.61 7.23
CA PHE A 124 -8.19 1.18 8.56
C PHE A 124 -9.51 1.37 9.35
N ASP A 125 -10.52 1.98 8.74
CA ASP A 125 -11.84 2.19 9.36
C ASP A 125 -12.49 0.85 9.75
N ASN A 126 -12.34 -0.17 8.92
CA ASN A 126 -12.86 -1.51 9.18
C ASN A 126 -12.10 -2.20 10.33
N GLN A 127 -10.78 -2.04 10.40
CA GLN A 127 -9.98 -2.53 11.53
C GLN A 127 -10.35 -1.81 12.84
N ALA A 128 -10.50 -0.49 12.82
CA ALA A 128 -10.91 0.30 13.99
C ALA A 128 -12.30 -0.12 14.50
N LYS A 129 -13.28 -0.31 13.60
CA LYS A 129 -14.61 -0.83 13.96
C LYS A 129 -14.54 -2.22 14.59
N LYS A 130 -13.71 -3.12 14.05
CA LYS A 130 -13.48 -4.46 14.62
C LYS A 130 -12.81 -4.42 15.99
N ALA A 131 -11.96 -3.44 16.29
CA ALA A 131 -11.35 -3.28 17.61
C ALA A 131 -12.34 -2.69 18.65
N ILE A 132 -13.29 -1.85 18.22
CA ILE A 132 -14.29 -1.22 19.09
C ILE A 132 -15.44 -2.18 19.46
N GLN A 133 -15.82 -3.09 18.56
CA GLN A 133 -16.87 -4.09 18.81
C GLN A 133 -16.63 -5.02 20.02
N PRO A 134 -15.45 -5.64 20.22
CA PRO A 134 -15.19 -6.52 21.36
C PRO A 134 -15.20 -5.77 22.71
N GLU A 135 -14.90 -4.46 22.74
CA GLU A 135 -15.04 -3.66 23.96
C GLU A 135 -16.51 -3.36 24.29
N LYS A 136 -17.33 -3.05 23.27
CA LYS A 136 -18.78 -2.83 23.44
C LYS A 136 -19.50 -4.10 23.89
N ASP A 137 -19.15 -5.27 23.37
CA ASP A 137 -19.77 -6.54 23.75
C ASP A 137 -19.36 -7.02 25.15
N LYS A 138 -18.12 -6.73 25.58
CA LYS A 138 -17.69 -6.93 26.98
C LYS A 138 -18.46 -6.02 27.96
N LYS A 139 -18.66 -4.74 27.61
CA LYS A 139 -19.47 -3.80 28.42
C LYS A 139 -20.93 -4.24 28.52
N LYS A 140 -21.54 -4.69 27.42
CA LYS A 140 -22.92 -5.22 27.42
C LYS A 140 -23.06 -6.45 28.31
N LYS A 141 -22.11 -7.40 28.27
CA LYS A 141 -22.10 -8.56 29.17
C LYS A 141 -22.00 -8.14 30.65
N CYS A 142 -21.09 -7.20 30.98
CA CYS A 142 -20.92 -6.70 32.35
C CYS A 142 -22.20 -6.00 32.87
N CYS A 143 -22.83 -5.13 32.08
CA CYS A 143 -24.08 -4.47 32.45
C CYS A 143 -25.25 -5.45 32.59
N SER A 144 -25.32 -6.50 31.74
CA SER A 144 -26.35 -7.54 31.84
C SER A 144 -26.21 -8.36 33.13
N TRP A 145 -24.98 -8.68 33.52
CA TRP A 145 -24.68 -9.42 34.74
C TRP A 145 -25.04 -8.61 36.00
N PHE A 146 -24.68 -7.32 36.02
CA PHE A 146 -25.02 -6.41 37.12
C PHE A 146 -26.53 -6.24 37.30
N ARG A 147 -27.29 -6.11 36.21
CA ARG A 147 -28.76 -5.99 36.22
C ARG A 147 -29.46 -7.26 36.69
N LYS A 148 -28.86 -8.44 36.48
CA LYS A 148 -29.41 -9.72 36.94
C LYS A 148 -29.20 -9.88 38.45
N LYS A 149 -28.03 -9.46 38.94
CA LYS A 149 -27.66 -9.49 40.36
C LYS A 149 -28.47 -8.52 41.23
N SER A 150 -28.90 -7.37 40.70
CA SER A 150 -29.76 -6.45 41.44
C SER A 150 -31.19 -6.99 41.66
N LYS A 151 -31.73 -7.77 40.72
CA LYS A 151 -33.08 -8.34 40.83
C LYS A 151 -33.21 -9.50 41.83
N GLU A 152 -32.11 -10.16 42.17
CA GLU A 152 -32.09 -11.22 43.19
C GLU A 152 -32.07 -10.67 44.62
N VAL A 153 -31.66 -9.40 44.81
CA VAL A 153 -31.55 -8.77 46.14
C VAL A 153 -32.88 -8.16 46.61
N ASP A 154 -33.76 -7.76 45.67
CA ASP A 154 -35.06 -7.13 45.97
C ASP A 154 -36.21 -8.15 46.17
N SER A 155 -35.93 -9.45 46.16
CA SER A 155 -36.94 -10.54 46.28
C SER A 155 -36.93 -11.26 47.63
N LYS A 156 -36.41 -10.63 48.69
CA LYS A 156 -36.43 -11.15 50.07
C LYS A 156 -37.06 -10.18 51.03
#